data_AF-A0A916NKQ6-F1
#
_entry.id   AF-A0A916NKQ6-F1
#
_cell.length_a   1.000
_cell.length_b   1.000
_cell.length_c   1.000
_cell.angle_alpha   90.00
_cell.angle_beta   90.00
_cell.angle_gamma   90.00
#
_symmetry.space_group_name_H-M   'P 1'
#
loop_
_entity.id
_entity.type
_entity.pdbx_description
1 polymer ?
#
loop_
_entity_poly.entity_id
_entity_poly.type
_entity_poly.pdbx_seq_one_letter_code
_entity_poly.pdbx_strand_id
1 'polypeptide(L)' 'MKLFEKYSKLRQKAYVTSMVTDMVSGSMALENQEVPQPQIQAIVIALLREAELKGREFIKN' A
#
# COMPACT_ATOMS: atom_id res chain seq x y z
N MET A 1 -18.25 -15.75 -4.07
CA MET A 1 -17.16 -15.47 -3.11
C MET A 1 -17.00 -13.97 -2.98
N LYS A 2 -16.96 -13.46 -1.75
CA LYS A 2 -16.63 -12.06 -1.47
C LYS A 2 -15.14 -11.82 -1.75
N LEU A 3 -14.75 -10.61 -2.13
CA LEU A 3 -13.37 -10.26 -2.49
C LEU A 3 -12.36 -10.69 -1.41
N PHE A 4 -12.66 -10.38 -0.15
CA PHE A 4 -11.78 -10.69 0.99
C PHE A 4 -11.81 -12.16 1.43
N GLU A 5 -12.77 -12.96 0.94
CA GLU A 5 -12.75 -14.42 1.14
C GLU A 5 -11.75 -15.06 0.17
N LYS A 6 -11.68 -14.55 -1.06
CA LYS A 6 -10.71 -15.02 -2.07
C LYS A 6 -9.31 -14.46 -1.83
N TYR A 7 -9.21 -13.22 -1.36
CA TYR A 7 -7.95 -12.51 -1.16
C TYR A 7 -7.80 -12.04 0.29
N SER A 8 -7.70 -13.01 1.21
CA SER A 8 -7.61 -12.76 2.66
C SER A 8 -6.43 -11.86 3.06
N LYS A 9 -5.32 -11.93 2.31
CA LYS A 9 -4.13 -11.09 2.52
C LYS A 9 -4.41 -9.59 2.38
N LEU A 10 -5.44 -9.18 1.63
CA LEU A 10 -5.82 -7.78 1.49
C LEU A 10 -6.31 -7.14 2.80
N ARG A 11 -6.69 -7.95 3.80
CA ARG A 11 -6.99 -7.46 5.16
C ARG A 11 -5.74 -7.10 5.96
N GLN A 12 -4.57 -7.60 5.55
CA GLN A 12 -3.33 -7.38 6.26
C GLN A 12 -2.70 -6.07 5.79
N LYS A 13 -2.69 -5.05 6.67
CA LYS A 13 -2.11 -3.74 6.36
C LYS A 13 -0.67 -3.84 5.86
N ALA A 14 0.14 -4.71 6.45
CA ALA A 14 1.52 -4.95 6.03
C ALA A 14 1.62 -5.45 4.57
N TYR A 15 0.74 -6.40 4.19
CA TYR A 15 0.69 -6.92 2.84
C TYR A 15 0.30 -5.84 1.82
N VAL A 16 -0.73 -5.06 2.12
CA VAL A 16 -1.17 -3.99 1.22
C VAL A 16 -0.13 -2.86 1.14
N THR A 17 0.54 -2.54 2.24
CA THR A 17 1.64 -1.55 2.25
C THR A 17 2.78 -2.00 1.34
N SER A 18 3.22 -3.26 1.45
CA SER A 18 4.23 -3.83 0.56
C SER A 18 3.75 -3.78 -0.89
N MET A 19 2.53 -4.24 -1.14
CA MET A 19 2.02 -4.33 -2.50
C MET A 19 1.94 -2.97 -3.19
N VAL A 20 1.47 -1.94 -2.48
CA VAL A 20 1.43 -0.58 -3.01
C VAL A 20 2.83 -0.03 -3.24
N THR A 21 3.76 -0.29 -2.30
CA THR A 21 5.17 0.13 -2.44
C THR A 21 5.81 -0.48 -3.69
N ASP A 22 5.61 -1.77 -3.91
CA ASP A 22 6.18 -2.50 -5.06
C ASP A 22 5.57 -2.04 -6.38
N MET A 23 4.25 -1.80 -6.41
CA MET A 23 3.58 -1.25 -7.60
C MET A 23 4.08 0.14 -7.95
N VAL A 24 4.19 1.05 -6.98
CA VAL A 24 4.70 2.41 -7.21
C VAL A 24 6.17 2.36 -7.65
N SER A 25 7.01 1.58 -6.97
CA SER A 25 8.41 1.41 -7.34
C SER A 25 8.56 0.86 -8.75
N GLY A 26 7.74 -0.12 -9.15
CA GLY A 26 7.74 -0.67 -10.50
C GLY A 26 7.31 0.35 -11.55
N SER A 27 6.23 1.09 -11.30
CA SER A 27 5.79 2.16 -12.20
C SER A 27 6.83 3.27 -12.36
N MET A 28 7.49 3.68 -11.26
CA MET A 28 8.57 4.67 -11.30
C MET A 28 9.77 4.17 -12.12
N ALA A 29 10.15 2.90 -11.95
CA ALA A 29 11.24 2.31 -12.73
C ALA A 29 10.94 2.27 -14.24
N LEU A 30 9.69 2.02 -14.63
CA LEU A 30 9.27 2.07 -16.04
C LEU A 30 9.43 3.47 -16.66
N GLU A 31 9.32 4.51 -15.83
CA GLU A 31 9.50 5.92 -16.21
C GLU A 31 10.96 6.40 -16.02
N ASN A 32 11.92 5.48 -15.82
CA ASN A 32 13.33 5.77 -15.51
C ASN A 32 13.54 6.66 -14.27
N GLN A 33 12.64 6.58 -13.29
CA GLN A 33 12.77 7.26 -12.01
C GLN A 33 13.42 6.34 -10.98
N GLU A 34 14.66 6.64 -10.60
CA GLU A 34 15.36 5.92 -9.53
C GLU A 34 15.08 6.57 -8.17
N VAL A 35 14.11 6.00 -7.46
CA VAL A 35 13.81 6.39 -6.07
C VAL A 35 14.04 5.21 -5.14
N PRO A 36 14.79 5.38 -4.03
CA PRO A 36 15.01 4.30 -3.08
C PRO A 36 13.69 3.76 -2.53
N GLN A 37 13.52 2.43 -2.57
CA GLN A 37 12.31 1.76 -2.08
C GLN A 37 11.95 2.13 -0.62
N PRO A 38 12.90 2.30 0.33
CA PRO A 38 12.57 2.75 1.69
C PRO A 38 11.90 4.13 1.72
N GLN A 39 12.26 5.02 0.80
CA GLN A 39 11.64 6.35 0.68
C GLN A 39 10.20 6.22 0.16
N ILE A 40 9.98 5.38 -0.85
CA ILE A 40 8.64 5.08 -1.38
C ILE A 40 7.76 4.49 -0.28
N GLN A 41 8.30 3.53 0.48
CA GLN A 41 7.59 2.89 1.59
C GLN A 41 7.18 3.91 2.66
N ALA A 42 8.07 4.85 3.02
CA ALA A 42 7.77 5.90 3.98
C ALA A 42 6.61 6.80 3.51
N ILE A 43 6.58 7.16 2.22
CA ILE A 43 5.49 7.95 1.62
C ILE A 43 4.18 7.17 1.64
N VAL A 44 4.19 5.89 1.24
CA VAL A 44 3.00 5.03 1.28
C VAL A 44 2.44 4.91 2.70
N ILE A 45 3.30 4.70 3.70
CA ILE A 45 2.88 4.63 5.11
C ILE A 45 2.27 5.95 5.57
N ALA A 46 2.86 7.08 5.22
CA ALA A 46 2.34 8.40 5.58
C ALA A 46 0.94 8.63 4.99
N LEU A 47 0.74 8.31 3.71
CA LEU A 47 -0.56 8.44 3.03
C LEU A 47 -1.62 7.50 3.61
N LEU A 48 -1.25 6.27 3.96
CA LEU A 48 -2.16 5.34 4.63
C LEU A 48 -2.59 5.85 6.00
N ARG A 49 -1.66 6.42 6.79
CA ARG A 49 -1.98 7.04 8.08
C ARG A 49 -2.88 8.28 7.91
N GLU A 50 -2.61 9.11 6.91
CA GLU A 50 -3.46 10.27 6.62
C GLU A 50 -4.88 9.85 6.24
N ALA A 51 -5.02 8.79 5.43
CA ALA A 51 -6.33 8.25 5.09
C ALA A 51 -7.09 7.75 6.34
N GLU A 52 -6.39 7.07 7.25
CA GLU A 52 -6.95 6.61 8.53
C GLU A 52 -7.40 7.80 9.41
N LEU A 53 -6.60 8.86 9.50
CA LEU A 53 -6.95 10.09 10.22
C LEU A 53 -8.18 10.80 9.63
N LYS A 54 -8.39 10.68 8.31
CA LYS A 54 -9.59 11.20 7.61
C LYS A 54 -10.81 10.28 7.72
N GLY A 55 -10.76 9.26 8.59
CA GLY A 55 -11.87 8.34 8.83
C GLY A 55 -12.00 7.20 7.81
N ARG A 56 -11.03 7.03 6.90
CA ARG A 56 -10.98 5.85 6.03
C ARG A 56 -10.31 4.73 6.78
N GLU A 57 -11.09 3.88 7.42
CA GLU A 57 -10.54 2.75 8.15
C GLU A 57 -10.08 1.66 7.19
N PHE A 58 -8.87 1.13 7.41
CA PHE A 58 -8.53 -0.19 6.93
C PHE A 58 -9.53 -1.17 7.54
N ILE A 59 -10.11 -2.07 6.73
CA ILE A 59 -11.19 -2.98 7.16
C ILE A 59 -10.81 -3.59 8.52
N LYS A 60 -11.50 -3.16 9.57
CA LYS A 60 -11.42 -3.79 10.88
C LYS A 60 -12.18 -5.11 10.77
N ASN A 61 -11.55 -6.19 11.24
CA ASN A 61 -12.19 -7.50 11.32
C ASN A 61 -13.45 -7.45 12.18
#